data_AF-A0A9J7DA17-F1
#
_entry.id   AF-A0A9J7DA17-F1
#
_cell.length_a   1.000
_cell.length_b   1.000
_cell.length_c   1.000
_cell.angle_alpha   90.00
_cell.angle_beta   90.00
_cell.angle_gamma   90.00
#
_symmetry.space_group_name_H-M   'P 1'
#
loop_
_entity.id
_entity.type
_entity.pdbx_description
1 polymer ?
#
loop_
_entity_poly.entity_id
_entity_poly.type
_entity_poly.pdbx_seq_one_letter_code
_entity_poly.pdbx_strand_id
1 'polypeptide(L)'
;MTSKSNRNPILMLSITSKSLKKLEKKPRYMEKPNIVNVYDINHAHFKEAQSLRYVFTEPLTNEYPLNLNGEYKPLIKYEPETQLGLLKPLLYNYFGDRNKENISKGNENDKLINVFTRRGILEQIMEFPYRRNDINVLISRYNGQIFIIQQQLTEKMFNINQGNSHYTRLCELLLKDVSEDPTTWNDENIFQVAVYEATIEKFKLHYIGRAHAIKETEGTKNYLKDLCMGSMVSIKQMWINIKDKEEKYLKYWLQAYLSNVQQIYLAIKDTNAMVTSPIQCLHTCEIPKMCTSWKPNICTTFLNNFLEHVERVMSRVNSLDTVFQVRFDAKNKTVHYVRFEGKTDKTFIAKEFSELNIEAP
;
A
#
# COMPACT_ATOMS: atom_id res chain seq x y z
N MET A 1 -31.91 -9.77 22.87
CA MET A 1 -31.68 -8.44 23.49
C MET A 1 -30.66 -7.69 22.65
N THR A 2 -31.14 -6.78 21.80
CA THR A 2 -30.28 -5.94 20.94
C THR A 2 -29.55 -4.91 21.78
N SER A 3 -28.24 -5.09 22.01
CA SER A 3 -27.43 -4.05 22.62
C SER A 3 -27.48 -2.81 21.73
N LYS A 4 -27.97 -1.70 22.28
CA LYS A 4 -27.85 -0.38 21.64
C LYS A 4 -26.37 -0.01 21.69
N SER A 5 -25.60 -0.44 20.69
CA SER A 5 -24.25 0.08 20.50
C SER A 5 -24.34 1.60 20.35
N ASN A 6 -23.47 2.32 21.03
CA ASN A 6 -23.44 3.77 21.00
C ASN A 6 -23.01 4.20 19.58
N ARG A 7 -23.97 4.48 18.70
CA ARG A 7 -23.74 4.75 17.26
C ARG A 7 -23.20 6.15 16.97
N ASN A 8 -23.00 6.98 17.99
CA ASN A 8 -22.51 8.34 17.84
C ASN A 8 -21.01 8.32 17.51
N PRO A 9 -20.57 8.96 16.41
CA PRO A 9 -19.16 9.07 16.08
C PRO A 9 -18.36 9.75 17.19
N ILE A 10 -17.30 9.11 17.64
CA ILE A 10 -16.40 9.64 18.67
C ILE A 10 -15.19 10.26 17.98
N LEU A 11 -14.84 11.50 18.32
CA LEU A 11 -13.64 12.16 17.81
C LEU A 11 -12.38 11.43 18.30
N MET A 12 -11.54 11.04 17.34
CA MET A 12 -10.26 10.35 17.57
C MET A 12 -9.09 11.32 17.46
N LEU A 13 -9.03 12.09 16.37
CA LEU A 13 -7.96 13.04 16.07
C LEU A 13 -8.53 14.27 15.36
N SER A 14 -7.86 15.41 15.50
CA SER A 14 -8.14 16.64 14.74
C SER A 14 -6.83 17.28 14.30
N ILE A 15 -6.75 17.65 13.02
CA ILE A 15 -5.60 18.29 12.42
C ILE A 15 -5.84 19.80 12.37
N THR A 16 -5.31 20.48 13.37
CA THR A 16 -5.23 21.94 13.45
C THR A 16 -3.80 22.42 13.19
N SER A 17 -3.61 23.71 12.93
CA SER A 17 -2.27 24.33 12.80
C SER A 17 -1.39 24.05 14.03
N LYS A 18 -1.98 24.01 15.24
CA LYS A 18 -1.27 23.65 16.47
C LYS A 18 -0.83 22.18 16.47
N SER A 19 -1.71 21.27 16.03
CA SER A 19 -1.38 19.85 15.94
C SER A 19 -0.30 19.56 14.89
N LEU A 20 -0.33 20.22 13.73
CA LEU A 20 0.70 20.09 12.68
C LEU A 20 2.07 20.52 13.21
N LYS A 21 2.15 21.66 13.90
CA LYS A 21 3.38 22.10 14.59
C LYS A 21 3.86 21.09 15.63
N LYS A 22 2.94 20.39 16.31
CA LYS A 22 3.30 19.32 17.27
C LYS A 22 3.87 18.10 16.56
N LEU A 23 3.25 17.68 15.45
CA LEU A 23 3.75 16.57 14.63
C LEU A 23 5.17 16.84 14.11
N GLU A 24 5.44 18.09 13.73
CA GLU A 24 6.73 18.48 13.19
C GLU A 24 7.86 18.45 14.25
N LYS A 25 7.58 18.86 15.49
CA LYS A 25 8.59 19.01 16.55
C LYS A 25 9.18 17.71 17.09
N LYS A 26 8.43 16.60 17.04
CA LYS A 26 8.85 15.29 17.56
C LYS A 26 8.65 14.23 16.49
N PRO A 27 9.51 14.22 15.46
CA PRO A 27 9.35 13.29 14.36
C PRO A 27 9.42 11.84 14.85
N ARG A 28 8.62 11.00 14.22
CA ARG A 28 8.61 9.55 14.37
C ARG A 28 8.87 8.98 12.99
N TYR A 29 9.95 8.23 12.84
CA TYR A 29 10.32 7.65 11.55
C TYR A 29 10.09 6.15 11.60
N MET A 30 9.61 5.62 10.49
CA MET A 30 9.53 4.20 10.28
C MET A 30 10.93 3.68 9.92
N GLU A 31 11.29 2.51 10.42
CA GLU A 31 12.44 1.76 9.94
C GLU A 31 12.29 1.47 8.44
N LYS A 32 13.42 1.24 7.78
CA LYS A 32 13.45 0.90 6.36
C LYS A 32 12.65 -0.39 6.12
N PRO A 33 11.62 -0.38 5.25
CA PRO A 33 10.86 -1.59 4.98
C PRO A 33 11.71 -2.71 4.38
N ASN A 34 11.51 -3.91 4.90
CA ASN A 34 12.11 -5.13 4.39
C ASN A 34 11.05 -5.94 3.65
N ILE A 35 11.37 -6.44 2.45
CA ILE A 35 10.55 -7.45 1.81
C ILE A 35 10.81 -8.77 2.51
N VAL A 36 9.74 -9.43 2.96
CA VAL A 36 9.82 -10.76 3.59
C VAL A 36 9.33 -11.86 2.67
N ASN A 37 8.42 -11.54 1.74
CA ASN A 37 7.94 -12.49 0.74
C ASN A 37 7.31 -11.79 -0.46
N VAL A 38 7.13 -12.50 -1.58
CA VAL A 38 6.42 -12.05 -2.77
C VAL A 38 5.46 -13.15 -3.22
N TYR A 39 4.26 -12.76 -3.62
CA TYR A 39 3.25 -13.67 -4.15
C TYR A 39 2.85 -13.26 -5.57
N ASP A 40 2.72 -14.24 -6.45
CA ASP A 40 2.00 -14.12 -7.71
C ASP A 40 0.50 -14.15 -7.41
N ILE A 41 -0.23 -13.16 -7.91
CA ILE A 41 -1.69 -13.08 -7.88
C ILE A 41 -2.20 -13.42 -9.27
N ASN A 42 -3.19 -14.31 -9.32
CA ASN A 42 -3.92 -14.68 -10.52
C ASN A 42 -5.41 -14.75 -10.16
N HIS A 43 -6.13 -13.64 -10.38
CA HIS A 43 -7.49 -13.43 -9.88
C HIS A 43 -7.58 -13.64 -8.36
N ALA A 44 -8.48 -14.51 -7.89
CA ALA A 44 -8.65 -14.83 -6.48
C ALA A 44 -7.56 -15.75 -5.90
N HIS A 45 -6.71 -16.34 -6.76
CA HIS A 45 -5.66 -17.27 -6.35
C HIS A 45 -4.33 -16.56 -6.13
N PHE A 46 -3.51 -17.11 -5.24
CA PHE A 46 -2.16 -16.64 -5.01
C PHE A 46 -1.19 -17.80 -4.78
N LYS A 47 0.07 -17.62 -5.19
CA LYS A 47 1.16 -18.57 -4.93
C LYS A 47 2.45 -17.81 -4.61
N GLU A 48 3.31 -18.41 -3.82
CA GLU A 48 4.63 -17.83 -3.51
C GLU A 48 5.47 -17.71 -4.78
N ALA A 49 6.00 -16.51 -5.04
CA ALA A 49 6.82 -16.23 -6.20
C ALA A 49 8.26 -16.72 -5.98
N GLN A 50 8.96 -17.06 -7.06
CA GLN A 50 10.38 -17.43 -7.01
C GLN A 50 11.32 -16.26 -7.39
N SER A 51 10.77 -15.28 -8.12
CA SER A 51 11.46 -14.12 -8.68
C SER A 51 10.52 -12.93 -8.77
N LEU A 52 11.07 -11.72 -8.92
CA LEU A 52 10.25 -10.57 -9.28
C LEU A 52 9.89 -10.63 -10.76
N ARG A 53 8.63 -10.36 -11.08
CA ARG A 53 8.06 -10.55 -12.42
C ARG A 53 8.60 -9.56 -13.45
N TYR A 54 8.86 -8.32 -13.03
CA TYR A 54 9.17 -7.23 -13.96
C TYR A 54 10.60 -6.72 -13.80
N VAL A 55 11.32 -6.69 -14.91
CA VAL A 55 12.62 -6.03 -15.06
C VAL A 55 12.42 -4.71 -15.78
N PHE A 56 12.95 -3.63 -15.23
CA PHE A 56 12.95 -2.31 -15.82
C PHE A 56 14.21 -2.10 -16.67
N THR A 57 14.00 -1.63 -17.89
CA THR A 57 15.04 -1.20 -18.83
C THR A 57 14.80 0.27 -19.16
N GLU A 58 15.85 1.08 -19.06
CA GLU A 58 15.79 2.50 -19.37
C GLU A 58 15.86 2.72 -20.89
N PRO A 59 14.99 3.54 -21.49
CA PRO A 59 14.99 3.71 -22.94
C PRO A 59 16.26 4.40 -23.45
N LEU A 60 16.74 3.94 -24.59
CA LEU A 60 17.81 4.56 -25.35
C LEU A 60 17.34 5.88 -25.98
N THR A 61 18.29 6.79 -26.23
CA THR A 61 18.00 8.13 -26.79
C THR A 61 17.23 8.08 -28.12
N ASN A 62 17.47 7.06 -28.95
CA ASN A 62 16.82 6.88 -30.24
C ASN A 62 15.41 6.27 -30.16
N GLU A 63 14.94 5.85 -28.98
CA GLU A 63 13.60 5.32 -28.76
C GLU A 63 12.57 6.42 -28.46
N TYR A 64 13.03 7.66 -28.23
CA TYR A 64 12.16 8.82 -28.04
C TYR A 64 11.69 9.41 -29.39
N PRO A 65 10.45 9.95 -29.47
CA PRO A 65 9.49 10.06 -28.38
C PRO A 65 8.73 8.76 -28.09
N LEU A 66 8.50 8.44 -26.82
CA LEU A 66 7.67 7.29 -26.46
C LEU A 66 6.20 7.63 -26.71
N ASN A 67 5.55 6.85 -27.58
CA ASN A 67 4.13 7.01 -27.89
C ASN A 67 3.25 6.20 -26.93
N LEU A 68 2.54 6.90 -26.04
CA LEU A 68 1.64 6.26 -25.08
C LEU A 68 0.24 5.98 -25.64
N ASN A 69 -0.06 6.39 -26.88
CA ASN A 69 -1.35 6.16 -27.58
C ASN A 69 -1.39 4.84 -28.37
N GLY A 70 -0.41 3.95 -28.20
CA GLY A 70 -0.31 2.71 -28.98
C GLY A 70 -1.56 1.82 -28.92
N GLU A 71 -1.66 0.87 -29.84
CA GLU A 71 -2.78 -0.09 -29.89
C GLU A 71 -2.91 -0.83 -28.55
N TYR A 72 -4.06 -0.63 -27.88
CA TYR A 72 -4.35 -1.30 -26.63
C TYR A 72 -5.01 -2.63 -26.92
N LYS A 73 -4.41 -3.74 -26.45
CA LYS A 73 -5.19 -4.95 -26.25
C LYS A 73 -6.34 -4.62 -25.28
N PRO A 74 -7.56 -5.16 -25.51
CA PRO A 74 -8.66 -4.97 -24.57
C PRO A 74 -8.23 -5.36 -23.16
N LEU A 75 -8.31 -4.41 -22.23
CA LEU A 75 -7.95 -4.60 -20.84
C LEU A 75 -9.01 -5.48 -20.17
N ILE A 76 -8.61 -6.65 -19.68
CA ILE A 76 -9.41 -7.46 -18.76
C ILE A 76 -9.41 -6.71 -17.43
N LYS A 77 -10.62 -6.25 -17.08
CA LYS A 77 -10.81 -5.31 -15.98
C LYS A 77 -10.63 -5.99 -14.64
N TYR A 78 -10.20 -5.18 -13.68
CA TYR A 78 -10.13 -5.57 -12.29
C TYR A 78 -11.43 -6.16 -11.75
N GLU A 79 -11.34 -7.34 -11.14
CA GLU A 79 -12.43 -7.99 -10.42
C GLU A 79 -12.43 -7.57 -8.94
N PRO A 80 -13.58 -7.22 -8.35
CA PRO A 80 -13.66 -6.88 -6.93
C PRO A 80 -13.06 -7.95 -6.02
N GLU A 81 -13.30 -9.22 -6.32
CA GLU A 81 -12.82 -10.37 -5.53
C GLU A 81 -11.29 -10.39 -5.42
N THR A 82 -10.58 -10.10 -6.51
CA THR A 82 -9.11 -9.97 -6.54
C THR A 82 -8.63 -8.92 -5.52
N GLN A 83 -9.26 -7.74 -5.47
CA GLN A 83 -8.89 -6.70 -4.49
C GLN A 83 -9.19 -7.10 -3.05
N LEU A 84 -10.35 -7.73 -2.83
CA LEU A 84 -10.80 -8.12 -1.50
C LEU A 84 -9.96 -9.27 -0.94
N GLY A 85 -9.46 -10.13 -1.83
CA GLY A 85 -8.57 -11.24 -1.49
C GLY A 85 -7.16 -10.82 -1.07
N LEU A 86 -6.71 -9.58 -1.32
CA LEU A 86 -5.31 -9.19 -1.09
C LEU A 86 -4.84 -9.24 0.37
N LEU A 87 -5.74 -9.28 1.35
CA LEU A 87 -5.33 -9.51 2.74
C LEU A 87 -4.96 -10.98 2.99
N LYS A 88 -5.53 -11.92 2.24
CA LYS A 88 -5.29 -13.36 2.40
C LYS A 88 -3.82 -13.77 2.25
N PRO A 89 -3.07 -13.39 1.19
CA PRO A 89 -1.65 -13.74 1.08
C PRO A 89 -0.81 -13.16 2.21
N LEU A 90 -1.15 -11.95 2.70
CA LEU A 90 -0.49 -11.40 3.89
C LEU A 90 -0.74 -12.28 5.12
N LEU A 91 -1.99 -12.64 5.38
CA LEU A 91 -2.33 -13.45 6.55
C LEU A 91 -1.79 -14.87 6.43
N TYR A 92 -1.84 -15.49 5.24
CA TYR A 92 -1.23 -16.78 4.96
C TYR A 92 0.27 -16.78 5.25
N ASN A 93 0.98 -15.70 4.88
CA ASN A 93 2.41 -15.56 5.17
C ASN A 93 2.76 -15.70 6.65
N TYR A 94 1.86 -15.30 7.56
CA TYR A 94 2.12 -15.33 9.00
C TYR A 94 1.38 -16.46 9.73
N PHE A 95 0.15 -16.75 9.34
CA PHE A 95 -0.75 -17.67 10.03
C PHE A 95 -0.94 -19.01 9.31
N GLY A 96 -0.35 -19.19 8.14
CA GLY A 96 -0.35 -20.48 7.44
C GLY A 96 0.44 -21.55 8.19
N ASP A 97 0.10 -22.82 7.94
CA ASP A 97 0.56 -23.97 8.75
C ASP A 97 2.08 -24.10 8.89
N ARG A 98 2.85 -23.64 7.90
CA ARG A 98 4.31 -23.74 7.87
C ARG A 98 5.04 -22.71 8.75
N ASN A 99 4.37 -21.63 9.18
CA ASN A 99 5.02 -20.49 9.83
C ASN A 99 4.66 -20.30 11.32
N LYS A 100 3.87 -21.23 11.89
CA LYS A 100 3.48 -21.24 13.33
C LYS A 100 4.67 -21.26 14.30
N GLU A 101 5.76 -21.94 13.93
CA GLU A 101 6.95 -22.04 14.79
C GLU A 101 7.69 -20.69 14.95
N ASN A 102 7.56 -19.77 14.00
CA ASN A 102 8.28 -18.50 13.98
C ASN A 102 7.59 -17.38 14.79
N ILE A 103 6.25 -17.40 14.88
CA ILE A 103 5.50 -16.42 15.71
C ILE A 103 5.66 -16.71 17.21
N SER A 104 5.97 -17.96 17.55
CA SER A 104 6.06 -18.47 18.93
C SER A 104 7.38 -18.12 19.64
N LYS A 105 8.39 -17.59 18.94
CA LYS A 105 9.76 -17.35 19.46
C LYS A 105 10.12 -15.87 19.60
N GLY A 106 9.15 -15.00 19.93
CA GLY A 106 9.41 -13.59 20.20
C GLY A 106 9.89 -13.36 21.65
N ASN A 107 11.13 -12.89 21.80
CA ASN A 107 11.76 -12.51 23.07
C ASN A 107 10.86 -11.64 23.97
N GLU A 108 10.78 -11.99 25.26
CA GLU A 108 9.89 -11.41 26.27
C GLU A 108 10.15 -9.94 26.64
N ASN A 109 11.19 -9.29 26.10
CA ASN A 109 11.69 -8.02 26.64
C ASN A 109 11.30 -6.73 25.90
N ASP A 110 10.50 -6.80 24.82
CA ASP A 110 9.73 -5.65 24.31
C ASP A 110 8.68 -6.15 23.30
N LYS A 111 7.44 -6.42 23.75
CA LYS A 111 6.42 -7.04 22.91
C LYS A 111 5.81 -5.98 21.96
N LEU A 112 6.41 -5.84 20.77
CA LEU A 112 5.86 -5.02 19.69
C LEU A 112 4.41 -5.40 19.37
N ILE A 113 3.61 -4.41 18.98
CA ILE A 113 2.21 -4.57 18.59
C ILE A 113 2.16 -4.78 17.08
N ASN A 114 1.74 -5.98 16.66
CA ASN A 114 1.67 -6.31 15.24
C ASN A 114 0.43 -5.67 14.60
N VAL A 115 0.63 -5.01 13.45
CA VAL A 115 -0.41 -4.36 12.66
C VAL A 115 -0.41 -4.94 11.25
N PHE A 116 -1.50 -5.58 10.83
CA PHE A 116 -1.67 -6.20 9.51
C PHE A 116 -2.55 -5.34 8.62
N THR A 117 -2.04 -4.93 7.45
CA THR A 117 -2.81 -4.09 6.53
C THR A 117 -2.31 -4.13 5.07
N ARG A 118 -2.83 -3.26 4.21
CA ARG A 118 -2.32 -3.03 2.85
C ARG A 118 -1.51 -1.74 2.80
N ARG A 119 -0.45 -1.73 1.99
CA ARG A 119 0.39 -0.54 1.73
C ARG A 119 -0.47 0.67 1.35
N GLY A 120 -1.42 0.46 0.44
CA GLY A 120 -2.33 1.50 -0.02
C GLY A 120 -3.23 2.09 1.08
N ILE A 121 -3.38 1.45 2.25
CA ILE A 121 -4.10 2.04 3.40
C ILE A 121 -3.14 2.89 4.23
N LEU A 122 -1.91 2.43 4.42
CA LEU A 122 -0.84 3.20 5.08
C LEU A 122 -0.57 4.51 4.32
N GLU A 123 -0.46 4.45 2.98
CA GLU A 123 -0.33 5.62 2.10
C GLU A 123 -1.43 6.64 2.42
N GLN A 124 -2.68 6.17 2.46
CA GLN A 124 -3.85 7.02 2.68
C GLN A 124 -3.89 7.65 4.07
N ILE A 125 -3.53 6.89 5.11
CA ILE A 125 -3.44 7.40 6.49
C ILE A 125 -2.32 8.45 6.58
N MET A 126 -1.14 8.14 6.05
CA MET A 126 0.02 9.05 6.06
C MET A 126 -0.22 10.33 5.26
N GLU A 127 -0.98 10.25 4.17
CA GLU A 127 -1.34 11.39 3.31
C GLU A 127 -2.40 12.31 3.97
N PHE A 128 -3.22 11.78 4.89
CA PHE A 128 -4.41 12.47 5.40
C PHE A 128 -4.21 13.92 5.87
N PRO A 129 -3.10 14.29 6.55
CA PRO A 129 -2.84 15.70 6.88
C PRO A 129 -2.96 16.65 5.68
N TYR A 130 -2.57 16.20 4.50
CA TYR A 130 -2.54 16.98 3.26
C TYR A 130 -3.69 16.63 2.30
N ARG A 131 -4.32 15.48 2.49
CA ARG A 131 -5.34 14.94 1.58
C ARG A 131 -6.61 15.78 1.50
N ARG A 132 -7.26 15.77 0.33
CA ARG A 132 -8.53 16.47 0.06
C ARG A 132 -9.77 15.59 0.09
N ASN A 133 -9.60 14.27 0.05
CA ASN A 133 -10.67 13.28 -0.03
C ASN A 133 -10.76 12.44 1.24
N ASP A 134 -11.98 12.07 1.61
CA ASP A 134 -12.27 11.23 2.77
C ASP A 134 -11.74 9.80 2.61
N ILE A 135 -11.59 9.14 3.75
CA ILE A 135 -11.16 7.73 3.84
C ILE A 135 -12.01 7.03 4.89
N ASN A 136 -12.39 5.79 4.63
CA ASN A 136 -13.05 4.94 5.61
C ASN A 136 -12.28 3.64 5.74
N VAL A 137 -11.84 3.32 6.95
CA VAL A 137 -11.15 2.06 7.26
C VAL A 137 -11.91 1.30 8.34
N LEU A 138 -11.79 -0.03 8.32
CA LEU A 138 -12.30 -0.91 9.34
C LEU A 138 -11.12 -1.49 10.10
N ILE A 139 -11.23 -1.53 11.43
CA ILE A 139 -10.18 -2.00 12.32
C ILE A 139 -10.74 -3.04 13.28
N SER A 140 -10.08 -4.18 13.38
CA SER A 140 -10.37 -5.20 14.39
C SER A 140 -9.11 -5.50 15.20
N ARG A 141 -9.29 -5.96 16.45
CA ARG A 141 -8.19 -6.42 17.30
C ARG A 141 -8.50 -7.80 17.85
N TYR A 142 -7.55 -8.70 17.68
CA TYR A 142 -7.64 -10.07 18.17
C TYR A 142 -6.25 -10.58 18.54
N ASN A 143 -6.16 -11.28 19.66
CA ASN A 143 -4.92 -11.82 20.22
C ASN A 143 -3.77 -10.80 20.31
N GLY A 144 -4.11 -9.54 20.67
CA GLY A 144 -3.16 -8.43 20.76
C GLY A 144 -2.70 -7.84 19.42
N GLN A 145 -3.19 -8.35 18.29
CA GLN A 145 -2.85 -7.90 16.94
C GLN A 145 -3.93 -6.99 16.38
N ILE A 146 -3.53 -6.01 15.57
CA ILE A 146 -4.43 -5.04 14.93
C ILE A 146 -4.52 -5.38 13.44
N PHE A 147 -5.72 -5.40 12.89
CA PHE A 147 -5.97 -5.62 11.47
C PHE A 147 -6.70 -4.41 10.89
N ILE A 148 -6.22 -3.86 9.78
CA ILE A 148 -6.80 -2.67 9.17
C ILE A 148 -7.08 -2.94 7.70
N ILE A 149 -8.34 -2.77 7.29
CA ILE A 149 -8.75 -2.80 5.87
C ILE A 149 -9.42 -1.48 5.47
N GLN A 150 -9.43 -1.21 4.17
CA GLN A 150 -10.28 -0.16 3.63
C GLN A 150 -11.73 -0.65 3.68
N GLN A 151 -12.64 0.17 4.22
CA GLN A 151 -14.05 -0.13 4.07
C GLN A 151 -14.42 -0.04 2.59
N GLN A 152 -15.02 -1.10 2.06
CA GLN A 152 -15.44 -1.15 0.67
C GLN A 152 -16.31 0.05 0.32
N LEU A 153 -15.97 0.68 -0.79
CA LEU A 153 -16.85 1.58 -1.51
C LEU A 153 -17.70 0.72 -2.45
N THR A 154 -18.97 1.05 -2.62
CA THR A 154 -19.92 0.30 -3.48
C THR A 154 -19.33 -0.02 -4.86
N GLU A 155 -19.70 -1.14 -5.50
CA GLU A 155 -19.26 -1.56 -6.85
C GLU A 155 -19.21 -0.42 -7.88
N LYS A 156 -20.17 0.52 -7.81
CA LYS A 156 -20.21 1.73 -8.65
C LYS A 156 -18.94 2.59 -8.61
N MET A 157 -18.17 2.59 -7.51
CA MET A 157 -16.94 3.38 -7.34
C MET A 157 -15.69 2.68 -7.89
N PHE A 158 -15.68 1.35 -8.03
CA PHE A 158 -14.62 0.63 -8.74
C PHE A 158 -14.61 0.97 -10.24
N ASN A 159 -15.78 1.32 -10.80
CA ASN A 159 -15.92 1.65 -12.22
C ASN A 159 -15.44 3.05 -12.62
N ILE A 160 -15.08 3.92 -11.66
CA ILE A 160 -14.79 5.35 -11.93
C ILE A 160 -13.30 5.60 -12.29
N ASN A 161 -12.39 4.68 -11.96
CA ASN A 161 -10.95 4.84 -12.26
C ASN A 161 -10.50 4.11 -13.55
N GLN A 162 -11.42 3.82 -14.45
CA GLN A 162 -11.13 3.10 -15.69
C GLN A 162 -10.63 4.06 -16.76
N GLY A 163 -9.33 3.99 -17.06
CA GLY A 163 -8.73 4.75 -18.16
C GLY A 163 -7.29 5.19 -17.94
N ASN A 164 -6.41 4.31 -17.45
CA ASN A 164 -4.98 4.61 -17.40
C ASN A 164 -4.20 3.86 -18.49
N SER A 165 -4.79 3.75 -19.67
CA SER A 165 -4.20 3.09 -20.85
C SER A 165 -2.79 3.60 -21.15
N HIS A 166 -2.52 4.89 -20.92
CA HIS A 166 -1.18 5.47 -21.13
C HIS A 166 -0.15 4.94 -20.10
N TYR A 167 -0.57 4.68 -18.85
CA TYR A 167 0.33 4.12 -17.85
C TYR A 167 0.62 2.65 -18.13
N THR A 168 -0.42 1.88 -18.51
CA THR A 168 -0.25 0.49 -18.97
C THR A 168 0.71 0.43 -20.15
N ARG A 169 0.54 1.31 -21.15
CA ARG A 169 1.43 1.41 -22.29
C ARG A 169 2.85 1.81 -21.91
N LEU A 170 3.00 2.75 -20.97
CA LEU A 170 4.32 3.10 -20.44
C LEU A 170 4.99 1.89 -19.78
N CYS A 171 4.25 1.09 -19.01
CA CYS A 171 4.78 -0.14 -18.44
C CYS A 171 5.20 -1.13 -19.52
N GLU A 172 4.40 -1.37 -20.55
CA GLU A 172 4.78 -2.25 -21.68
C GLU A 172 6.06 -1.81 -22.39
N LEU A 173 6.30 -0.49 -22.49
CA LEU A 173 7.50 0.05 -23.14
C LEU A 173 8.76 -0.06 -22.27
N LEU A 174 8.61 -0.10 -20.95
CA LEU A 174 9.72 0.03 -20.00
C LEU A 174 10.02 -1.23 -19.19
N LEU A 175 9.09 -2.18 -19.19
CA LEU A 175 9.16 -3.38 -18.37
C LEU A 175 9.18 -4.63 -19.24
N LYS A 176 10.09 -5.55 -18.92
CA LYS A 176 10.13 -6.90 -19.45
C LYS A 176 9.56 -7.87 -18.40
N ASP A 177 8.59 -8.69 -18.82
CA ASP A 177 8.04 -9.77 -17.99
C ASP A 177 8.94 -10.99 -18.10
N VAL A 178 9.44 -11.46 -16.96
CA VAL A 178 10.33 -12.62 -16.86
C VAL A 178 9.58 -13.94 -17.09
N SER A 179 8.25 -13.96 -16.95
CA SER A 179 7.45 -15.16 -17.21
C SER A 179 7.28 -15.47 -18.70
N GLU A 180 7.66 -14.55 -19.59
CA GLU A 180 7.57 -14.65 -21.05
C GLU A 180 6.15 -14.89 -21.62
N ASP A 181 5.09 -14.82 -20.82
CA ASP A 181 3.71 -14.96 -21.31
C ASP A 181 3.09 -13.58 -21.69
N PRO A 182 3.04 -13.23 -23.00
CA PRO A 182 2.52 -11.95 -23.46
C PRO A 182 1.00 -11.79 -23.31
N THR A 183 0.27 -12.83 -22.87
CA THR A 183 -1.19 -12.80 -22.67
C THR A 183 -1.60 -12.20 -21.33
N THR A 184 -0.66 -11.97 -20.42
CA THR A 184 -0.95 -11.55 -19.04
C THR A 184 -0.86 -10.03 -18.80
N TRP A 185 -0.38 -9.25 -19.78
CA TRP A 185 -0.17 -7.80 -19.64
C TRP A 185 -1.46 -6.98 -19.64
N ASN A 186 -2.47 -7.45 -20.36
CA ASN A 186 -3.77 -6.78 -20.45
C ASN A 186 -4.74 -7.26 -19.37
N ASP A 187 -4.32 -8.09 -18.41
CA ASP A 187 -5.15 -8.52 -17.28
C ASP A 187 -4.74 -7.86 -15.97
N GLU A 188 -5.58 -6.96 -15.47
CA GLU A 188 -5.29 -6.27 -14.22
C GLU A 188 -5.38 -7.18 -12.97
N ASN A 189 -5.91 -8.39 -13.13
CA ASN A 189 -6.04 -9.41 -12.08
C ASN A 189 -4.80 -10.31 -11.96
N ILE A 190 -3.85 -10.22 -12.88
CA ILE A 190 -2.60 -11.00 -12.85
C ILE A 190 -1.42 -10.08 -12.55
N PHE A 191 -0.87 -10.15 -11.35
CA PHE A 191 0.23 -9.27 -10.91
C PHE A 191 0.97 -9.84 -9.70
N GLN A 192 2.09 -9.22 -9.32
CA GLN A 192 2.78 -9.59 -8.09
C GLN A 192 2.52 -8.61 -6.96
N VAL A 193 2.51 -9.14 -5.74
CA VAL A 193 2.49 -8.37 -4.50
C VAL A 193 3.67 -8.74 -3.63
N ALA A 194 4.25 -7.75 -2.97
CA ALA A 194 5.30 -7.94 -1.98
C ALA A 194 4.72 -7.74 -0.57
N VAL A 195 5.14 -8.60 0.35
CA VAL A 195 4.90 -8.51 1.78
C VAL A 195 6.09 -7.80 2.41
N TYR A 196 5.78 -6.76 3.16
CA TYR A 196 6.74 -5.88 3.80
C TYR A 196 6.62 -5.95 5.32
N GLU A 197 7.76 -5.86 5.99
CA GLU A 197 7.86 -5.57 7.41
C GLU A 197 8.58 -4.24 7.64
N ALA A 198 8.07 -3.46 8.59
CA ALA A 198 8.75 -2.27 9.09
C ALA A 198 8.31 -1.97 10.52
N THR A 199 9.14 -1.32 11.31
CA THR A 199 8.80 -0.91 12.67
C THR A 199 8.60 0.60 12.73
N ILE A 200 7.64 1.06 13.53
CA ILE A 200 7.53 2.46 13.95
C ILE A 200 7.19 2.51 15.44
N GLU A 201 8.14 2.99 16.24
CA GLU A 201 8.06 2.94 17.71
C GLU A 201 7.71 1.52 18.20
N LYS A 202 6.59 1.34 18.91
CA LYS A 202 6.14 0.05 19.44
C LYS A 202 5.33 -0.81 18.44
N PHE A 203 5.13 -0.34 17.21
CA PHE A 203 4.29 -1.03 16.23
C PHE A 203 5.15 -1.74 15.20
N LYS A 204 4.96 -3.05 15.06
CA LYS A 204 5.49 -3.83 13.95
C LYS A 204 4.44 -3.88 12.84
N LEU A 205 4.73 -3.24 11.72
CA LEU A 205 3.83 -3.17 10.57
C LEU A 205 4.12 -4.35 9.64
N HIS A 206 3.08 -5.14 9.36
CA HIS A 206 3.05 -6.19 8.36
C HIS A 206 2.07 -5.75 7.28
N TYR A 207 2.55 -5.53 6.06
CA TYR A 207 1.67 -5.02 5.02
C TYR A 207 2.03 -5.50 3.64
N ILE A 208 1.02 -5.53 2.79
CA ILE A 208 1.14 -6.02 1.41
C ILE A 208 0.82 -4.93 0.41
N GLY A 209 1.56 -4.88 -0.69
CA GLY A 209 1.34 -3.93 -1.78
C GLY A 209 1.83 -4.49 -3.12
N ARG A 210 1.39 -3.90 -4.23
CA ARG A 210 1.90 -4.29 -5.56
C ARG A 210 3.43 -4.20 -5.57
N ALA A 211 4.07 -5.28 -6.04
CA ALA A 211 5.51 -5.35 -6.20
C ALA A 211 5.97 -4.33 -7.25
N HIS A 212 7.17 -3.79 -7.05
CA HIS A 212 7.82 -2.90 -8.01
C HIS A 212 8.74 -3.70 -8.93
N ALA A 213 9.19 -3.08 -10.01
CA ALA A 213 10.13 -3.72 -10.93
C ALA A 213 11.55 -3.70 -10.37
N ILE A 214 12.42 -4.59 -10.84
CA ILE A 214 13.86 -4.52 -10.57
C ILE A 214 14.55 -3.77 -11.69
N LYS A 215 15.54 -2.93 -11.39
CA LYS A 215 16.41 -2.40 -12.43
C LYS A 215 17.31 -3.49 -12.97
N GLU A 216 17.38 -3.62 -14.29
CA GLU A 216 18.37 -4.47 -14.94
C GLU A 216 19.78 -4.00 -14.53
N THR A 217 20.53 -4.87 -13.84
CA THR A 217 21.95 -4.67 -13.59
C THR A 217 22.70 -5.92 -14.00
N GLU A 218 23.86 -5.74 -14.63
CA GLU A 218 24.74 -6.84 -14.98
C GLU A 218 25.07 -7.65 -13.71
N GLY A 219 24.59 -8.88 -13.62
CA GLY A 219 24.98 -9.85 -12.61
C GLY A 219 24.03 -10.09 -11.43
N THR A 220 22.90 -9.39 -11.30
CA THR A 220 21.96 -9.70 -10.20
C THR A 220 20.99 -10.81 -10.61
N LYS A 221 21.15 -11.99 -10.01
CA LYS A 221 20.17 -13.05 -10.15
C LYS A 221 18.84 -12.56 -9.53
N ASN A 222 17.75 -12.60 -10.31
CA ASN A 222 16.41 -12.15 -9.91
C ASN A 222 15.72 -13.14 -8.94
N TYR A 223 16.44 -13.65 -7.94
CA TYR A 223 15.88 -14.53 -6.92
C TYR A 223 15.53 -13.73 -5.66
N LEU A 224 14.37 -14.01 -5.07
CA LEU A 224 13.88 -13.30 -3.87
C LEU A 224 14.86 -13.33 -2.69
N LYS A 225 15.62 -14.42 -2.54
CA LYS A 225 16.63 -14.59 -1.48
C LYS A 225 17.81 -13.60 -1.58
N ASP A 226 18.08 -13.08 -2.78
CA ASP A 226 19.19 -12.15 -3.05
C ASP A 226 18.71 -10.67 -3.08
N LEU A 227 17.39 -10.45 -3.02
CA LEU A 227 16.73 -9.13 -3.16
C LEU A 227 16.74 -8.26 -1.91
N CYS A 228 17.26 -8.78 -0.78
CA CYS A 228 17.35 -8.06 0.48
C CYS A 228 18.20 -6.77 0.43
N MET A 229 18.92 -6.49 -0.68
CA MET A 229 19.91 -5.41 -0.74
C MET A 229 19.94 -4.52 -2.00
N GLY A 230 19.07 -4.68 -3.02
CA GLY A 230 19.23 -3.88 -4.25
C GLY A 230 18.01 -3.69 -5.17
N SER A 231 17.85 -2.44 -5.63
CA SER A 231 17.43 -2.07 -6.99
C SER A 231 15.97 -2.14 -7.42
N MET A 232 14.99 -2.23 -6.51
CA MET A 232 13.61 -1.98 -6.94
C MET A 232 13.44 -0.53 -7.41
N VAL A 233 12.69 -0.36 -8.51
CA VAL A 233 12.38 0.92 -9.12
C VAL A 233 10.88 1.07 -9.34
N SER A 234 10.40 2.30 -9.16
CA SER A 234 8.98 2.63 -9.37
C SER A 234 8.86 3.43 -10.67
N ILE A 235 7.94 3.03 -11.54
CA ILE A 235 7.63 3.78 -12.77
C ILE A 235 6.40 4.64 -12.52
N LYS A 236 6.47 5.90 -12.92
CA LYS A 236 5.39 6.88 -12.80
C LYS A 236 5.27 7.70 -14.08
N GLN A 237 4.07 8.22 -14.30
CA GLN A 237 3.80 9.16 -15.39
C GLN A 237 3.17 10.45 -14.86
N MET A 238 3.38 11.56 -15.54
CA MET A 238 2.77 12.84 -15.19
C MET A 238 2.57 13.70 -16.43
N TRP A 239 1.43 14.38 -16.52
CA TRP A 239 1.22 15.39 -17.56
C TRP A 239 2.12 16.61 -17.31
N ILE A 240 2.66 17.19 -18.37
CA ILE A 240 3.53 18.37 -18.29
C ILE A 240 2.84 19.59 -17.65
N ASN A 241 1.52 19.72 -17.81
CA ASN A 241 0.72 20.86 -17.37
C ASN A 241 -0.11 20.58 -16.11
N ILE A 242 0.27 19.57 -15.30
CA ILE A 242 -0.46 19.25 -14.08
C ILE A 242 -0.37 20.38 -13.05
N LYS A 243 -1.52 20.80 -12.49
CA LYS A 243 -1.59 21.86 -11.49
C LYS A 243 -1.11 21.40 -10.11
N ASP A 244 -1.55 20.23 -9.65
CA ASP A 244 -1.24 19.70 -8.32
C ASP A 244 0.00 18.79 -8.32
N LYS A 245 1.13 19.32 -8.82
CA LYS A 245 2.38 18.55 -8.97
C LYS A 245 2.92 18.01 -7.64
N GLU A 246 2.90 18.83 -6.59
CA GLU A 246 3.38 18.41 -5.26
C GLU A 246 2.50 17.32 -4.62
N GLU A 247 1.19 17.29 -4.91
CA GLU A 247 0.30 16.21 -4.46
C GLU A 247 0.67 14.87 -5.13
N LYS A 248 1.04 14.89 -6.42
CA LYS A 248 1.57 13.69 -7.10
C LYS A 248 2.88 13.25 -6.49
N TYR A 249 3.80 14.19 -6.20
CA TYR A 249 5.06 13.85 -5.56
C TYR A 249 4.88 13.27 -4.17
N LEU A 250 3.93 13.75 -3.37
CA LEU A 250 3.59 13.13 -2.08
C LEU A 250 3.17 11.67 -2.26
N LYS A 251 2.28 11.38 -3.23
CA LYS A 251 1.85 10.00 -3.53
C LYS A 251 3.00 9.11 -4.00
N TYR A 252 3.86 9.63 -4.87
CA TYR A 252 5.02 8.89 -5.38
C TYR A 252 6.02 8.61 -4.26
N TRP A 253 6.27 9.59 -3.41
CA TRP A 253 7.11 9.47 -2.23
C TRP A 253 6.55 8.44 -1.25
N LEU A 254 5.26 8.49 -0.90
CA LEU A 254 4.64 7.54 0.03
C LEU A 254 4.72 6.10 -0.49
N GLN A 255 4.42 5.88 -1.77
CA GLN A 255 4.52 4.56 -2.40
C GLN A 255 5.96 4.02 -2.38
N ALA A 256 6.94 4.87 -2.64
CA ALA A 256 8.34 4.48 -2.65
C ALA A 256 8.90 4.29 -1.24
N TYR A 257 8.56 5.18 -0.30
CA TYR A 257 8.96 5.13 1.10
C TYR A 257 8.46 3.85 1.79
N LEU A 258 7.18 3.51 1.61
CA LEU A 258 6.58 2.28 2.15
C LEU A 258 7.02 1.01 1.41
N SER A 259 7.65 1.10 0.24
CA SER A 259 8.19 -0.08 -0.46
C SER A 259 9.70 -0.12 -0.46
N ASN A 260 10.38 0.78 0.26
CA ASN A 260 11.83 0.91 0.26
C ASN A 260 12.43 1.01 -1.17
N VAL A 261 11.71 1.71 -2.05
CA VAL A 261 12.17 2.00 -3.42
C VAL A 261 13.02 3.27 -3.38
N GLN A 262 14.24 3.20 -3.91
CA GLN A 262 15.19 4.31 -3.87
C GLN A 262 15.06 5.25 -5.07
N GLN A 263 14.59 4.73 -6.21
CA GLN A 263 14.52 5.46 -7.48
C GLN A 263 13.13 5.35 -8.10
N ILE A 264 12.63 6.50 -8.56
CA ILE A 264 11.38 6.62 -9.30
C ILE A 264 11.70 7.14 -10.70
N TYR A 265 11.35 6.36 -11.71
CA TYR A 265 11.46 6.73 -13.12
C TYR A 265 10.16 7.41 -13.55
N LEU A 266 10.24 8.72 -13.76
CA LEU A 266 9.10 9.58 -14.05
C LEU A 266 9.10 10.00 -15.52
N ALA A 267 8.12 9.48 -16.26
CA ALA A 267 7.82 9.92 -17.62
C ALA A 267 6.91 11.16 -17.59
N ILE A 268 7.40 12.28 -18.13
CA ILE A 268 6.58 13.48 -18.32
C ILE A 268 6.03 13.46 -19.74
N LYS A 269 4.70 13.42 -19.86
CA LYS A 269 4.01 13.38 -21.14
C LYS A 269 3.38 14.71 -21.50
N ASP A 270 3.45 15.06 -22.78
CA ASP A 270 2.81 16.23 -23.35
C ASP A 270 1.30 16.03 -23.52
N THR A 271 0.60 17.01 -24.08
CA THR A 271 -0.86 16.96 -24.31
C THR A 271 -1.29 15.91 -25.34
N ASN A 272 -0.37 15.45 -26.19
CA ASN A 272 -0.58 14.38 -27.16
C ASN A 272 -0.21 13.01 -26.59
N ALA A 273 0.05 12.93 -25.27
CA ALA A 273 0.50 11.72 -24.59
C ALA A 273 1.82 11.13 -25.14
N MET A 274 2.68 12.00 -25.67
CA MET A 274 4.03 11.65 -26.07
C MET A 274 5.00 11.99 -24.93
N VAL A 275 5.98 11.12 -24.69
CA VAL A 275 7.11 11.41 -23.80
C VAL A 275 8.28 11.80 -24.71
N THR A 276 8.53 13.09 -24.85
CA THR A 276 9.52 13.62 -25.80
C THR A 276 10.91 13.80 -25.18
N SER A 277 10.97 14.00 -23.86
CA SER A 277 12.21 14.13 -23.11
C SER A 277 12.59 12.82 -22.42
N PRO A 278 13.89 12.57 -22.20
CA PRO A 278 14.35 11.44 -21.40
C PRO A 278 13.61 11.32 -20.06
N ILE A 279 13.27 10.10 -19.68
CA ILE A 279 12.61 9.80 -18.40
C ILE A 279 13.47 10.31 -17.24
N GLN A 280 12.84 10.96 -16.27
CA GLN A 280 13.54 11.51 -15.11
C GLN A 280 13.75 10.43 -14.05
N CYS A 281 15.00 10.19 -13.64
CA CYS A 281 15.31 9.39 -12.46
C CYS A 281 15.28 10.26 -11.20
N LEU A 282 14.23 10.14 -10.39
CA LEU A 282 14.09 10.83 -9.11
C LEU A 282 14.53 9.92 -7.97
N HIS A 283 15.45 10.38 -7.13
CA HIS A 283 15.77 9.69 -5.87
C HIS A 283 14.68 9.96 -4.83
N THR A 284 14.16 8.92 -4.19
CA THR A 284 13.06 9.03 -3.22
C THR A 284 13.40 9.97 -2.06
N CYS A 285 14.66 10.04 -1.63
CA CYS A 285 15.11 10.96 -0.57
C CYS A 285 15.14 12.44 -0.99
N GLU A 286 15.19 12.74 -2.30
CA GLU A 286 15.24 14.10 -2.82
C GLU A 286 13.84 14.68 -3.07
N ILE A 287 12.83 13.83 -3.31
CA ILE A 287 11.45 14.29 -3.59
C ILE A 287 10.90 15.27 -2.55
N PRO A 288 11.04 15.04 -1.21
CA PRO A 288 10.57 15.99 -0.23
C PRO A 288 11.22 17.38 -0.33
N LYS A 289 12.48 17.46 -0.79
CA LYS A 289 13.21 18.74 -0.93
C LYS A 289 12.68 19.57 -2.11
N MET A 290 11.99 18.93 -3.05
CA MET A 290 11.36 19.58 -4.21
C MET A 290 9.96 20.14 -3.90
N CYS A 291 9.45 19.94 -2.68
CA CYS A 291 8.08 20.26 -2.29
C CYS A 291 8.06 21.20 -1.08
N THR A 292 7.07 22.10 -1.04
CA THR A 292 6.88 23.06 0.07
C THR A 292 5.57 22.85 0.83
N SER A 293 4.59 22.20 0.20
CA SER A 293 3.22 22.01 0.71
C SER A 293 3.07 20.86 1.71
N TRP A 294 4.04 19.94 1.78
CA TRP A 294 4.02 18.79 2.68
C TRP A 294 5.40 18.49 3.27
N LYS A 295 5.42 17.78 4.39
CA LYS A 295 6.65 17.37 5.07
C LYS A 295 6.61 15.87 5.40
N PRO A 296 7.70 15.13 5.14
CA PRO A 296 7.72 13.67 5.30
C PRO A 296 7.54 13.25 6.76
N ASN A 297 8.13 13.99 7.70
CA ASN A 297 7.99 13.72 9.13
C ASN A 297 6.55 13.90 9.64
N ILE A 298 5.77 14.81 9.07
CA ILE A 298 4.35 14.95 9.44
C ILE A 298 3.58 13.69 9.04
N CYS A 299 3.87 13.12 7.87
CA CYS A 299 3.22 11.90 7.37
C CYS A 299 3.46 10.70 8.30
N THR A 300 4.73 10.43 8.63
CA THR A 300 5.13 9.29 9.47
C THR A 300 4.70 9.47 10.92
N THR A 301 4.80 10.69 11.46
CA THR A 301 4.36 10.98 12.83
C THR A 301 2.84 10.94 12.97
N PHE A 302 2.11 11.33 11.92
CA PHE A 302 0.66 11.16 11.91
C PHE A 302 0.25 9.68 11.96
N LEU A 303 0.90 8.82 11.17
CA LEU A 303 0.69 7.37 11.23
C LEU A 303 0.92 6.82 12.65
N ASN A 304 2.05 7.17 13.28
CA ASN A 304 2.34 6.73 14.64
C ASN A 304 1.25 7.19 15.63
N ASN A 305 0.86 8.47 15.58
CA ASN A 305 -0.16 9.01 16.48
C ASN A 305 -1.54 8.38 16.26
N PHE A 306 -1.86 8.05 15.00
CA PHE A 306 -3.05 7.30 14.66
C PHE A 306 -3.04 5.90 15.30
N LEU A 307 -1.95 5.14 15.13
CA LEU A 307 -1.82 3.80 15.73
C LEU A 307 -1.83 3.84 17.26
N GLU A 308 -1.22 4.85 17.89
CA GLU A 308 -1.32 5.09 19.34
C GLU A 308 -2.76 5.28 19.81
N HIS A 309 -3.58 6.00 19.03
CA HIS A 309 -5.00 6.17 19.34
C HIS A 309 -5.79 4.88 19.14
N VAL A 310 -5.49 4.12 18.08
CA VAL A 310 -6.08 2.79 17.86
C VAL A 310 -5.78 1.90 19.05
N GLU A 311 -4.51 1.80 19.46
CA GLU A 311 -4.09 0.98 20.60
C GLU A 311 -4.80 1.39 21.89
N ARG A 312 -4.83 2.68 22.20
CA ARG A 312 -5.47 3.18 23.42
C ARG A 312 -6.95 2.82 23.47
N VAL A 313 -7.67 2.96 22.36
CA VAL A 313 -9.11 2.71 22.28
C VAL A 313 -9.43 1.21 22.23
N MET A 314 -8.57 0.41 21.59
CA MET A 314 -8.82 -1.01 21.36
C MET A 314 -8.05 -1.94 22.29
N SER A 315 -7.25 -1.44 23.23
CA SER A 315 -6.39 -2.25 24.13
C SER A 315 -7.08 -3.43 24.81
N ARG A 316 -8.37 -3.28 25.18
CA ARG A 316 -9.19 -4.31 25.84
C ARG A 316 -10.04 -5.15 24.87
N VAL A 317 -9.93 -4.93 23.57
CA VAL A 317 -10.68 -5.66 22.55
C VAL A 317 -9.92 -6.92 22.18
N ASN A 318 -10.60 -8.06 22.27
CA ASN A 318 -10.07 -9.34 21.81
C ASN A 318 -11.16 -10.11 21.07
N SER A 319 -11.53 -9.64 19.87
CA SER A 319 -12.64 -10.20 19.10
C SER A 319 -12.52 -9.80 17.64
N LEU A 320 -12.58 -10.79 16.75
CA LEU A 320 -12.64 -10.57 15.31
C LEU A 320 -13.97 -9.94 14.87
N ASP A 321 -15.03 -10.16 15.65
CA ASP A 321 -16.37 -9.62 15.40
C ASP A 321 -16.53 -8.18 15.89
N THR A 322 -15.65 -7.69 16.77
CA THR A 322 -15.68 -6.28 17.19
C THR A 322 -14.90 -5.43 16.20
N VAL A 323 -15.61 -4.55 15.49
CA VAL A 323 -15.05 -3.73 14.41
C VAL A 323 -15.21 -2.25 14.75
N PHE A 324 -14.13 -1.49 14.57
CA PHE A 324 -14.12 -0.04 14.65
C PHE A 324 -14.13 0.51 13.23
N GLN A 325 -15.21 1.18 12.84
CA GLN A 325 -15.24 1.95 11.61
C GLN A 325 -14.60 3.31 11.88
N VAL A 326 -13.48 3.61 11.24
CA VAL A 326 -12.80 4.89 11.37
C VAL A 326 -12.97 5.71 10.09
N ARG A 327 -13.49 6.93 10.24
CA ARG A 327 -13.76 7.88 9.15
C ARG A 327 -12.81 9.06 9.26
N PHE A 328 -12.09 9.31 8.19
CA PHE A 328 -11.21 10.45 8.00
C PHE A 328 -11.97 11.49 7.17
N ASP A 329 -12.37 12.59 7.81
CA ASP A 329 -13.06 13.71 7.18
C ASP A 329 -12.01 14.72 6.71
N ALA A 330 -11.76 14.77 5.41
CA ALA A 330 -10.74 15.62 4.83
C ALA A 330 -11.14 17.10 4.82
N LYS A 331 -12.45 17.40 4.79
CA LYS A 331 -12.98 18.76 4.81
C LYS A 331 -12.78 19.40 6.18
N ASN A 332 -13.18 18.71 7.24
CA ASN A 332 -13.06 19.17 8.62
C ASN A 332 -11.71 18.84 9.26
N LYS A 333 -10.90 18.03 8.56
CA LYS A 333 -9.58 17.57 9.03
C LYS A 333 -9.66 16.84 10.37
N THR A 334 -10.68 16.00 10.52
CA THR A 334 -10.93 15.21 11.74
C THR A 334 -10.98 13.72 11.42
N VAL A 335 -10.73 12.91 12.45
CA VAL A 335 -10.86 11.45 12.39
C VAL A 335 -11.84 11.04 13.48
N HIS A 336 -12.87 10.29 13.11
CA HIS A 336 -13.89 9.80 14.02
C HIS A 336 -13.98 8.28 13.95
N TYR A 337 -14.40 7.63 15.03
CA TYR A 337 -14.70 6.20 15.00
C TYR A 337 -16.09 5.88 15.53
N VAL A 338 -16.65 4.76 15.06
CA VAL A 338 -17.85 4.11 15.59
C VAL A 338 -17.52 2.65 15.86
N ARG A 339 -17.91 2.16 17.04
CA ARG A 339 -17.70 0.76 17.45
C ARG A 339 -18.93 -0.09 17.10
N PHE A 340 -18.69 -1.21 16.46
CA PHE A 340 -19.66 -2.26 16.15
C PHE A 340 -19.27 -3.51 16.92
N GLU A 341 -20.20 -4.09 17.67
CA GLU A 341 -19.99 -5.30 18.44
C GLU A 341 -20.78 -6.46 17.84
N GLY A 342 -20.18 -7.65 17.87
CA GLY A 342 -20.76 -8.84 17.26
C GLY A 342 -20.65 -8.83 15.73
N LYS A 343 -20.98 -9.97 15.13
CA LYS A 343 -20.88 -10.16 13.69
C LYS A 343 -21.82 -9.19 12.96
N THR A 344 -21.26 -8.38 12.06
CA THR A 344 -21.98 -7.41 11.23
C THR A 344 -21.52 -7.50 9.78
N ASP A 345 -22.13 -6.70 8.89
CA ASP A 345 -21.65 -6.45 7.52
C ASP A 345 -20.25 -5.80 7.48
N LYS A 346 -19.74 -5.32 8.62
CA LYS A 346 -18.39 -4.74 8.76
C LYS A 346 -17.35 -5.74 9.23
N THR A 347 -17.75 -6.93 9.66
CA THR A 347 -16.79 -8.00 10.02
C THR A 347 -16.09 -8.47 8.74
N PHE A 348 -14.75 -8.45 8.75
CA PHE A 348 -13.97 -8.65 7.51
C PHE A 348 -12.87 -9.70 7.60
N ILE A 349 -12.50 -10.13 8.81
CA ILE A 349 -11.56 -11.22 8.98
C ILE A 349 -12.37 -12.51 8.94
N ALA A 350 -12.12 -13.34 7.92
CA ALA A 350 -12.78 -14.63 7.82
C ALA A 350 -12.42 -15.53 9.01
N LYS A 351 -13.35 -16.41 9.40
CA LYS A 351 -13.15 -17.33 10.53
C LYS A 351 -11.98 -18.29 10.32
N GLU A 352 -11.61 -18.59 9.09
CA GLU A 352 -10.41 -19.39 8.78
C GLU A 352 -9.12 -18.78 9.38
N PHE A 353 -9.04 -17.46 9.50
CA PHE A 353 -7.94 -16.76 10.19
C PHE A 353 -8.09 -16.73 11.71
N SER A 354 -9.22 -17.19 12.25
CA SER A 354 -9.47 -17.33 13.69
C SER A 354 -9.00 -18.67 14.25
N GLU A 355 -8.87 -19.69 13.39
CA GLU A 355 -8.57 -21.08 13.78
C GLU A 355 -7.13 -21.52 13.49
N LEU A 356 -6.25 -20.61 13.02
CA LEU A 356 -4.82 -20.85 12.79
C LEU A 356 -4.46 -22.01 11.85
N ASN A 357 -5.40 -22.73 11.22
CA ASN A 357 -5.12 -23.75 10.21
C ASN A 357 -5.61 -23.23 8.86
N ILE A 358 -4.71 -22.64 8.08
CA ILE A 358 -5.03 -22.13 6.74
C ILE A 358 -4.19 -22.90 5.75
N GLU A 359 -4.86 -23.78 5.01
CA GLU A 359 -4.31 -24.37 3.79
C GLU A 359 -4.24 -23.28 2.71
N ALA A 360 -3.20 -23.32 1.87
CA ALA A 360 -3.18 -22.47 0.68
C ALA A 360 -4.41 -22.82 -0.18
N PRO A 361 -5.18 -21.82 -0.67
CA PRO A 361 -6.28 -22.08 -1.58
C PRO A 361 -5.81 -22.72 -2.88
#